data_AF-A0A3N4L565-F1
#
_entry.id   AF-A0A3N4L565-F1
#
_cell.length_a   1.000
_cell.length_b   1.000
_cell.length_c   1.000
_cell.angle_alpha   90.00
_cell.angle_beta   90.00
_cell.angle_gamma   90.00
#
_symmetry.space_group_name_H-M   'P 1'
#
loop_
_entity.id
_entity.type
_entity.pdbx_description
1 polymer ?
#
loop_
_entity_poly.entity_id
_entity_poly.type
_entity_poly.pdbx_seq_one_letter_code
_entity_poly.pdbx_strand_id
1 'polypeptide(L)'
;MDVDSCIVQYEELSQDIFKTSIWQQIPGKMVWDAWAGNAWFSGEELAEAVKEVVARNVSAEEMDALKRKGTPLENAGLLDTNREVCKTFVVSVRKATNVTVRFRSYPNSTGRTDACAIWEAARATSAAPLYFPVMTIAGEQYFDGGLTSNNPIFRVKDELEDGLNSPAPRCVVSIGTGRIDQATGERGPWKRFAKWITGGYGMVGWTLLALATDTEAKHLEILTDENNSRFRQNYYRFNVVGNIGSIGLDEWKKLPVMRKETAAYLKEEGTVKWIKECAEKLVVKK
;
A
#
# COMPACT_ATOMS: atom_id res chain seq x y z
N MET A 1 -12.52 11.75 -2.16
CA MET A 1 -13.13 10.63 -1.42
C MET A 1 -12.82 10.75 0.07
N ASP A 2 -13.82 10.60 0.94
CA ASP A 2 -13.61 10.51 2.39
C ASP A 2 -13.32 9.08 2.85
N VAL A 3 -13.01 8.90 4.14
CA VAL A 3 -12.59 7.60 4.70
C VAL A 3 -13.70 6.55 4.62
N ASP A 4 -14.96 6.92 4.92
CA ASP A 4 -16.08 5.99 4.90
C ASP A 4 -16.35 5.50 3.47
N SER A 5 -16.27 6.40 2.50
CA SER A 5 -16.36 6.07 1.08
C SER A 5 -15.22 5.13 0.65
N CYS A 6 -13.99 5.34 1.12
CA CYS A 6 -12.87 4.43 0.84
C CYS A 6 -13.15 3.00 1.36
N ILE A 7 -13.75 2.87 2.54
CA ILE A 7 -14.08 1.56 3.13
C ILE A 7 -15.11 0.84 2.25
N VAL A 8 -16.19 1.54 1.88
CA VAL A 8 -17.24 0.97 1.00
C VAL A 8 -16.65 0.56 -0.35
N GLN A 9 -15.86 1.44 -0.98
CA GLN A 9 -15.20 1.10 -2.25
C GLN A 9 -14.28 -0.12 -2.10
N TYR A 10 -13.51 -0.23 -1.03
CA TYR A 10 -12.67 -1.41 -0.81
C TYR A 10 -13.51 -2.70 -0.69
N GLU A 11 -14.65 -2.67 0.00
CA GLU A 11 -15.53 -3.83 0.13
C GLU A 11 -16.10 -4.31 -1.21
N GLU A 12 -16.46 -3.38 -2.09
CA GLU A 12 -16.94 -3.70 -3.44
C GLU A 12 -15.79 -4.24 -4.30
N LEU A 13 -14.69 -3.48 -4.41
CA LEU A 13 -13.59 -3.78 -5.31
C LEU A 13 -12.86 -5.07 -4.93
N SER A 14 -12.67 -5.33 -3.63
CA SER A 14 -11.96 -6.53 -3.17
C SER A 14 -12.66 -7.83 -3.59
N GLN A 15 -13.98 -7.80 -3.76
CA GLN A 15 -14.75 -8.95 -4.24
C GLN A 15 -14.47 -9.25 -5.71
N ASP A 16 -14.37 -8.21 -6.52
CA ASP A 16 -14.15 -8.32 -7.95
C ASP A 16 -12.69 -8.64 -8.27
N ILE A 17 -11.74 -7.94 -7.62
CA ILE A 17 -10.29 -8.11 -7.82
C ILE A 17 -9.81 -9.49 -7.38
N PHE A 18 -10.30 -9.98 -6.24
CA PHE A 18 -9.88 -11.28 -5.68
C PHE A 18 -10.91 -12.38 -5.95
N LYS A 19 -11.73 -12.21 -7.00
CA LYS A 19 -12.66 -13.23 -7.43
C LYS A 19 -11.90 -14.43 -7.99
N THR A 20 -11.93 -15.53 -7.27
CA THR A 20 -11.32 -16.76 -7.77
C THR A 20 -12.17 -17.36 -8.88
N SER A 21 -11.56 -17.57 -10.06
CA SER A 21 -12.17 -18.35 -11.14
C SER A 21 -12.47 -19.78 -10.65
N ILE A 22 -13.50 -20.43 -11.21
CA ILE A 22 -13.85 -21.84 -10.91
C ILE A 22 -12.61 -22.75 -11.06
N TRP A 23 -11.73 -22.43 -12.02
CA TRP A 23 -10.49 -23.17 -12.25
C TRP A 23 -9.46 -23.02 -11.12
N GLN A 24 -9.43 -21.87 -10.44
CA GLN A 24 -8.53 -21.61 -9.31
C GLN A 24 -8.98 -22.30 -8.01
N GLN A 25 -10.25 -22.72 -7.95
CA GLN A 25 -10.79 -23.51 -6.83
C GLN A 25 -10.38 -24.99 -6.91
N ILE A 26 -9.74 -25.43 -8.00
CA ILE A 26 -9.20 -26.78 -8.13
C ILE A 26 -8.04 -26.96 -7.13
N PRO A 27 -8.05 -28.02 -6.29
CA PRO A 27 -6.97 -28.27 -5.35
C PRO A 27 -5.61 -28.32 -6.04
N GLY A 28 -4.68 -27.46 -5.60
CA GLY A 28 -3.31 -27.39 -6.14
C GLY A 28 -3.12 -26.49 -7.37
N LYS A 29 -4.17 -25.91 -7.96
CA LYS A 29 -4.03 -25.03 -9.13
C LYS A 29 -3.17 -23.80 -8.85
N MET A 30 -3.39 -23.12 -7.73
CA MET A 30 -2.58 -21.94 -7.36
C MET A 30 -1.10 -22.28 -7.13
N VAL A 31 -0.81 -23.48 -6.61
CA VAL A 31 0.55 -23.98 -6.46
C VAL A 31 1.18 -24.22 -7.83
N TRP A 32 0.42 -24.81 -8.75
CA TRP A 32 0.86 -25.04 -10.12
C TRP A 32 1.08 -23.73 -10.88
N ASP A 33 0.20 -22.74 -10.71
CA ASP A 33 0.35 -21.40 -11.29
C ASP A 33 1.59 -20.70 -10.75
N ALA A 34 1.81 -20.75 -9.44
CA ALA A 34 3.02 -20.19 -8.83
C ALA A 34 4.30 -20.87 -9.37
N TRP A 35 4.28 -22.20 -9.55
CA TRP A 35 5.39 -22.94 -10.16
C TRP A 35 5.61 -22.58 -11.63
N ALA A 36 4.52 -22.38 -12.38
CA ALA A 36 4.55 -21.95 -13.78
C ALA A 36 4.85 -20.45 -13.95
N GLY A 37 4.93 -19.69 -12.86
CA GLY A 37 5.15 -18.23 -12.89
C GLY A 37 3.92 -17.41 -13.29
N ASN A 38 2.73 -18.02 -13.29
CA ASN A 38 1.47 -17.34 -13.56
C ASN A 38 0.96 -16.62 -12.31
N ALA A 39 0.41 -15.41 -12.51
CA ALA A 39 -0.27 -14.68 -11.45
C ALA A 39 -1.62 -15.31 -11.11
N TRP A 40 -2.05 -15.19 -9.86
CA TRP A 40 -3.32 -15.70 -9.35
C TRP A 40 -4.50 -14.79 -9.67
N PHE A 41 -4.28 -13.50 -9.87
CA PHE A 41 -5.33 -12.53 -10.13
C PHE A 41 -4.99 -11.68 -11.36
N SER A 42 -6.03 -11.18 -12.04
CA SER A 42 -5.87 -10.35 -13.24
C SER A 42 -5.34 -8.96 -12.87
N GLY A 43 -4.31 -8.51 -13.58
CA GLY A 43 -3.84 -7.14 -13.47
C GLY A 43 -4.79 -6.14 -14.14
N GLU A 44 -5.56 -6.61 -15.13
CA GLU A 44 -6.56 -5.85 -15.87
C GLU A 44 -7.79 -5.57 -15.00
N GLU A 45 -8.29 -6.57 -14.26
CA GLU A 45 -9.41 -6.36 -13.32
C GLU A 45 -9.06 -5.32 -12.26
N LEU A 46 -7.85 -5.37 -11.70
CA LEU A 46 -7.35 -4.34 -10.77
C LEU A 46 -7.21 -2.96 -11.46
N ALA A 47 -6.76 -2.92 -12.72
CA ALA A 47 -6.64 -1.67 -13.46
C ALA A 47 -8.00 -1.01 -13.70
N GLU A 48 -8.98 -1.77 -14.18
CA GLU A 48 -10.34 -1.28 -14.45
C GLU A 48 -11.04 -0.85 -13.16
N ALA A 49 -10.90 -1.61 -12.07
CA ALA A 49 -11.37 -1.23 -10.74
C ALA A 49 -10.85 0.15 -10.32
N VAL A 50 -9.55 0.42 -10.49
CA VAL A 50 -8.97 1.73 -10.14
C VAL A 50 -9.46 2.82 -11.08
N LYS A 51 -9.55 2.56 -12.40
CA LYS A 51 -10.08 3.53 -13.37
C LYS A 51 -11.51 3.93 -13.04
N GLU A 52 -12.35 2.99 -12.61
CA GLU A 52 -13.72 3.29 -12.17
C GLU A 52 -13.74 4.19 -10.93
N VAL A 53 -12.90 3.91 -9.92
CA VAL A 53 -12.79 4.77 -8.74
C VAL A 53 -12.37 6.18 -9.11
N VAL A 54 -11.38 6.32 -10.00
CA VAL A 54 -10.95 7.63 -10.51
C VAL A 54 -12.13 8.31 -11.19
N ALA A 55 -12.79 7.64 -12.14
CA ALA A 55 -13.90 8.22 -12.90
C ALA A 55 -15.06 8.69 -12.02
N ARG A 56 -15.35 8.00 -10.91
CA ARG A 56 -16.40 8.39 -9.94
C ARG A 56 -15.99 9.57 -9.05
N ASN A 57 -14.70 9.86 -8.92
CA ASN A 57 -14.17 10.86 -7.97
C ASN A 57 -13.54 12.10 -8.64
N VAL A 58 -13.35 12.12 -9.95
CA VAL A 58 -12.87 13.32 -10.65
C VAL A 58 -13.95 14.40 -10.60
N SER A 59 -13.56 15.62 -10.18
CA SER A 59 -14.44 16.79 -10.14
C SER A 59 -14.82 17.28 -11.55
N ALA A 60 -15.87 18.09 -11.65
CA ALA A 60 -16.27 18.68 -12.94
C ALA A 60 -15.15 19.56 -13.53
N GLU A 61 -14.45 20.30 -12.66
CA GLU A 61 -13.33 21.16 -13.02
C GLU A 61 -12.13 20.37 -13.57
N GLU A 62 -11.79 19.24 -12.94
CA GLU A 62 -10.75 18.34 -13.42
C GLU A 62 -11.14 17.65 -14.72
N MET A 63 -12.40 17.21 -14.85
CA MET A 63 -12.94 16.65 -16.09
C MET A 63 -12.82 17.64 -17.25
N ASP A 64 -13.17 18.91 -17.04
CA ASP A 64 -13.05 19.94 -18.07
C ASP A 64 -11.59 20.32 -18.35
N ALA A 65 -10.70 20.26 -17.35
CA ALA A 65 -9.27 20.42 -17.56
C ALA A 65 -8.68 19.29 -18.43
N LEU A 66 -9.10 18.04 -18.21
CA LEU A 66 -8.70 16.89 -19.03
C LEU A 66 -9.19 17.03 -20.47
N LYS A 67 -10.46 17.40 -20.67
CA LYS A 67 -11.03 17.65 -22.01
C LYS A 67 -10.28 18.73 -22.76
N ARG A 68 -9.98 19.88 -22.11
CA ARG A 68 -9.21 20.97 -22.73
C ARG A 68 -7.80 20.55 -23.15
N LYS A 69 -7.19 19.62 -22.42
CA LYS A 69 -5.88 19.03 -22.76
C LYS A 69 -5.96 17.89 -23.78
N GLY A 70 -7.17 17.48 -24.19
CA GLY A 70 -7.38 16.31 -25.04
C GLY A 70 -6.95 14.99 -24.38
N THR A 71 -6.90 14.95 -23.05
CA THR A 71 -6.49 13.77 -22.28
C THR A 71 -7.71 12.93 -21.92
N PRO A 72 -7.79 11.64 -22.33
CA PRO A 72 -8.85 10.74 -21.87
C PRO A 72 -8.86 10.63 -20.34
N LEU A 73 -10.05 10.42 -19.75
CA LEU A 73 -10.21 10.30 -18.29
C LEU A 73 -9.36 9.18 -17.69
N GLU A 74 -9.28 8.03 -18.38
CA GLU A 74 -8.43 6.92 -17.96
C GLU A 74 -6.93 7.28 -17.90
N ASN A 75 -6.51 8.33 -18.60
CA ASN A 75 -5.13 8.82 -18.61
C ASN A 75 -4.96 10.05 -17.71
N ALA A 76 -5.88 10.27 -16.76
CA ALA A 76 -5.70 11.26 -15.71
C ALA A 76 -4.37 10.99 -14.97
N GLY A 77 -3.46 11.96 -15.07
CA GLY A 77 -2.11 11.86 -14.51
C GLY A 77 -2.09 12.08 -13.00
N LEU A 78 -1.03 11.60 -12.35
CA LEU A 78 -0.80 11.84 -10.91
C LEU A 78 -0.57 13.31 -10.55
N LEU A 79 0.04 14.09 -11.45
CA LEU A 79 0.50 15.44 -11.17
C LEU A 79 -0.67 16.35 -10.77
N ASP A 80 -0.65 16.80 -9.53
CA ASP A 80 -1.58 17.78 -9.02
C ASP A 80 -0.89 19.15 -8.88
N THR A 81 -1.34 20.09 -9.72
CA THR A 81 -0.83 21.47 -9.74
C THR A 81 -1.38 22.33 -8.62
N ASN A 82 -2.43 21.89 -7.92
CA ASN A 82 -2.94 22.58 -6.76
C ASN A 82 -1.91 22.49 -5.62
N ARG A 83 -1.61 23.64 -5.00
CA ARG A 83 -0.66 23.72 -3.89
C ARG A 83 -1.32 23.46 -2.54
N GLU A 84 -2.64 23.54 -2.47
CA GLU A 84 -3.42 23.39 -1.23
C GLU A 84 -3.88 21.96 -0.95
N VAL A 85 -3.70 21.06 -1.92
CA VAL A 85 -4.00 19.63 -1.77
C VAL A 85 -2.84 18.87 -1.16
N CYS A 86 -3.15 17.72 -0.57
CA CYS A 86 -2.18 16.82 0.01
C CYS A 86 -1.18 16.33 -1.05
N LYS A 87 0.11 16.37 -0.72
CA LYS A 87 1.16 15.78 -1.56
C LYS A 87 1.21 14.28 -1.31
N THR A 88 0.98 13.51 -2.37
CA THR A 88 0.89 12.05 -2.33
C THR A 88 1.93 11.41 -3.22
N PHE A 89 2.47 10.28 -2.76
CA PHE A 89 3.26 9.36 -3.58
C PHE A 89 2.92 7.92 -3.25
N VAL A 90 3.14 7.03 -4.21
CA VAL A 90 3.11 5.57 -4.00
C VAL A 90 4.47 4.96 -4.34
N VAL A 91 4.74 3.76 -3.85
CA VAL A 91 6.05 3.12 -3.95
C VAL A 91 5.95 1.87 -4.81
N SER A 92 6.95 1.63 -5.64
CA SER A 92 7.06 0.41 -6.45
C SER A 92 8.53 0.00 -6.58
N VAL A 93 8.80 -1.21 -7.03
CA VAL A 93 10.17 -1.71 -7.24
C VAL A 93 10.42 -1.94 -8.72
N ARG A 94 11.42 -1.25 -9.28
CA ARG A 94 11.82 -1.46 -10.68
C ARG A 94 12.45 -2.84 -10.83
N LYS A 95 11.81 -3.72 -11.59
CA LYS A 95 12.22 -5.12 -11.78
C LYS A 95 13.65 -5.28 -12.27
N ALA A 96 14.10 -4.42 -13.19
CA ALA A 96 15.44 -4.52 -13.79
C ALA A 96 16.59 -4.26 -12.79
N THR A 97 16.35 -3.48 -11.73
CA THR A 97 17.40 -3.01 -10.81
C THR A 97 17.13 -3.33 -9.34
N ASN A 98 15.91 -3.80 -9.02
CA ASN A 98 15.39 -3.93 -7.66
C ASN A 98 15.44 -2.64 -6.83
N VAL A 99 15.47 -1.49 -7.50
CA VAL A 99 15.47 -0.18 -6.85
C VAL A 99 14.05 0.29 -6.59
N THR A 100 13.83 0.83 -5.39
CA THR A 100 12.59 1.50 -5.00
C THR A 100 12.37 2.77 -5.82
N VAL A 101 11.22 2.84 -6.48
CA VAL A 101 10.73 4.00 -7.25
C VAL A 101 9.52 4.59 -6.54
N ARG A 102 9.37 5.91 -6.63
CA ARG A 102 8.26 6.67 -6.06
C ARG A 102 7.54 7.35 -7.22
N PHE A 103 6.23 7.13 -7.34
CA PHE A 103 5.36 7.85 -8.28
C PHE A 103 4.63 8.95 -7.51
N ARG A 104 4.85 10.21 -7.89
CA ARG A 104 4.40 11.39 -7.12
C ARG A 104 3.31 12.17 -7.82
N SER A 105 2.48 12.80 -7.01
CA SER A 105 1.55 13.86 -7.43
C SER A 105 2.19 15.25 -7.53
N TYR A 106 3.51 15.35 -7.37
CA TYR A 106 4.26 16.60 -7.37
C TYR A 106 5.64 16.39 -8.02
N PRO A 107 6.29 17.46 -8.51
CA PRO A 107 7.64 17.36 -9.05
C PRO A 107 8.64 16.89 -7.98
N ASN A 108 9.61 16.07 -8.38
CA ASN A 108 10.72 15.69 -7.50
C ASN A 108 11.68 16.88 -7.26
N SER A 109 12.75 16.64 -6.50
CA SER A 109 13.78 17.64 -6.16
C SER A 109 14.46 18.31 -7.37
N THR A 110 14.44 17.67 -8.54
CA THR A 110 14.98 18.19 -9.80
C THR A 110 13.93 18.91 -10.66
N GLY A 111 12.69 19.05 -10.18
CA GLY A 111 11.57 19.62 -10.92
C GLY A 111 10.93 18.68 -11.95
N ARG A 112 11.34 17.41 -11.99
CA ARG A 112 10.78 16.41 -12.92
C ARG A 112 9.52 15.80 -12.35
N THR A 113 8.51 15.62 -13.20
CA THR A 113 7.25 14.98 -12.85
C THR A 113 7.23 13.53 -13.34
N ASP A 114 6.50 12.68 -12.61
CA ASP A 114 6.28 11.30 -13.01
C ASP A 114 5.14 11.29 -14.05
N ALA A 115 5.48 11.02 -15.32
CA ALA A 115 4.50 10.88 -16.40
C ALA A 115 3.81 9.51 -16.30
N CYS A 116 2.80 9.43 -15.43
CA CYS A 116 2.11 8.19 -15.08
C CYS A 116 0.64 8.50 -14.74
N ALA A 117 -0.28 7.71 -15.29
CA ALA A 117 -1.70 7.79 -14.93
C ALA A 117 -1.91 7.27 -13.51
N ILE A 118 -2.98 7.75 -12.85
CA ILE A 118 -3.30 7.35 -11.47
C ILE A 118 -3.46 5.83 -11.37
N TRP A 119 -4.17 5.20 -12.32
CA TRP A 119 -4.37 3.75 -12.32
C TRP A 119 -3.09 2.97 -12.56
N GLU A 120 -2.16 3.48 -13.39
CA GLU A 120 -0.87 2.83 -13.64
C GLU A 120 -0.03 2.76 -12.37
N ALA A 121 0.05 3.88 -11.64
CA ALA A 121 0.78 3.96 -10.38
C ALA A 121 0.15 3.05 -9.32
N ALA A 122 -1.17 3.02 -9.23
CA ALA A 122 -1.90 2.11 -8.35
C ALA A 122 -1.63 0.63 -8.70
N ARG A 123 -1.68 0.27 -9.99
CA ARG A 123 -1.38 -1.10 -10.45
C ARG A 123 0.06 -1.51 -10.19
N ALA A 124 1.01 -0.58 -10.33
CA ALA A 124 2.42 -0.82 -10.06
C ALA A 124 2.71 -1.03 -8.57
N THR A 125 2.15 -0.17 -7.69
CA THR A 125 2.36 -0.31 -6.25
C THR A 125 1.73 -1.57 -5.68
N SER A 126 0.70 -2.13 -6.33
CA SER A 126 -0.02 -3.34 -5.90
C SER A 126 0.37 -4.61 -6.67
N ALA A 127 1.44 -4.57 -7.49
CA ALA A 127 1.87 -5.68 -8.32
C ALA A 127 2.60 -6.78 -7.52
N ALA A 128 1.95 -7.32 -6.48
CA ALA A 128 2.53 -8.28 -5.55
C ALA A 128 2.89 -9.58 -6.30
N PRO A 129 4.14 -10.07 -6.19
CA PRO A 129 4.54 -11.32 -6.81
C PRO A 129 3.59 -12.47 -6.44
N LEU A 130 3.27 -13.31 -7.43
CA LEU A 130 2.21 -14.32 -7.43
C LEU A 130 0.78 -13.82 -7.47
N TYR A 131 0.45 -12.71 -6.81
CA TYR A 131 -0.91 -12.19 -6.82
C TYR A 131 -1.24 -11.55 -8.16
N PHE A 132 -0.40 -10.63 -8.63
CA PHE A 132 -0.66 -9.87 -9.85
C PHE A 132 0.52 -9.93 -10.82
N PRO A 133 0.27 -9.81 -12.14
CA PRO A 133 1.33 -9.68 -13.12
C PRO A 133 2.15 -8.40 -12.88
N VAL A 134 3.42 -8.40 -13.28
CA VAL A 134 4.28 -7.20 -13.24
C VAL A 134 3.63 -6.05 -14.03
N MET A 135 3.72 -4.82 -13.54
CA MET A 135 3.19 -3.65 -14.26
C MET A 135 4.23 -3.12 -15.23
N THR A 136 3.84 -2.77 -16.46
CA THR A 136 4.73 -2.10 -17.42
C THR A 136 4.27 -0.67 -17.64
N ILE A 137 5.12 0.31 -17.36
CA ILE A 137 4.85 1.74 -17.57
C ILE A 137 5.97 2.28 -18.44
N ALA A 138 5.63 2.85 -19.60
CA ALA A 138 6.60 3.42 -20.56
C ALA A 138 7.79 2.49 -20.88
N GLY A 139 7.54 1.17 -21.01
CA GLY A 139 8.55 0.17 -21.34
C GLY A 139 9.35 -0.38 -20.13
N GLU A 140 9.13 0.15 -18.93
CA GLU A 140 9.80 -0.28 -17.70
C GLU A 140 8.88 -1.15 -16.85
N GLN A 141 9.44 -2.17 -16.19
CA GLN A 141 8.69 -3.15 -15.42
C GLN A 141 8.79 -2.91 -13.91
N TYR A 142 7.66 -3.08 -13.21
CA TYR A 142 7.44 -2.66 -11.84
C TYR A 142 6.72 -3.73 -11.02
N PHE A 143 7.28 -4.08 -9.87
CA PHE A 143 6.66 -4.90 -8.83
C PHE A 143 6.10 -4.03 -7.69
N ASP A 144 5.34 -4.67 -6.81
CA ASP A 144 4.82 -4.08 -5.57
C ASP A 144 5.90 -3.36 -4.74
N GLY A 145 5.55 -2.20 -4.20
CA GLY A 145 6.42 -1.40 -3.34
C GLY A 145 6.72 -2.07 -2.00
N GLY A 146 5.86 -2.98 -1.55
CA GLY A 146 6.01 -3.76 -0.34
C GLY A 146 7.24 -4.67 -0.35
N LEU A 147 7.84 -4.93 -1.52
CA LEU A 147 9.06 -5.72 -1.61
C LEU A 147 10.27 -5.05 -0.92
N THR A 148 10.27 -3.73 -0.83
CA THR A 148 11.39 -2.95 -0.26
C THR A 148 10.94 -1.85 0.70
N SER A 149 9.65 -1.54 0.73
CA SER A 149 9.12 -0.40 1.48
C SER A 149 7.65 -0.62 1.85
N ASN A 150 7.33 -1.78 2.43
CA ASN A 150 5.95 -2.05 2.89
C ASN A 150 5.54 -1.13 4.05
N ASN A 151 6.51 -0.60 4.78
CA ASN A 151 6.35 0.60 5.59
C ASN A 151 7.17 1.73 4.96
N PRO A 152 6.55 2.67 4.20
CA PRO A 152 7.26 3.67 3.44
C PRO A 152 7.81 4.83 4.29
N ILE A 153 7.87 4.68 5.63
CA ILE A 153 8.21 5.78 6.55
C ILE A 153 9.56 6.46 6.23
N PHE A 154 10.55 5.67 5.80
CA PHE A 154 11.84 6.23 5.37
C PHE A 154 11.74 6.93 4.02
N ARG A 155 10.87 6.46 3.11
CA ARG A 155 10.58 7.18 1.87
C ARG A 155 9.86 8.49 2.14
N VAL A 156 9.01 8.55 3.16
CA VAL A 156 8.39 9.81 3.62
C VAL A 156 9.46 10.77 4.13
N LYS A 157 10.43 10.29 4.91
CA LYS A 157 11.57 11.11 5.37
C LYS A 157 12.37 11.67 4.19
N ASP A 158 12.74 10.81 3.23
CA ASP A 158 13.43 11.24 2.01
C ASP A 158 12.62 12.29 1.22
N GLU A 159 11.30 12.12 1.11
CA GLU A 159 10.44 13.10 0.40
C GLU A 159 10.34 14.43 1.13
N LEU A 160 10.34 14.43 2.47
CA LEU A 160 10.33 15.66 3.25
C LEU A 160 11.65 16.42 3.12
N GLU A 161 12.78 15.71 3.20
CA GLU A 161 14.12 16.29 3.13
C GLU A 161 14.48 16.72 1.70
N ASP A 162 14.40 15.79 0.74
CA ASP A 162 14.87 16.03 -0.63
C ASP A 162 13.78 16.63 -1.53
N GLY A 163 12.56 16.10 -1.43
CA GLY A 163 11.48 16.39 -2.38
C GLY A 163 10.76 17.70 -2.10
N LEU A 164 10.42 17.93 -0.84
CA LEU A 164 9.57 19.04 -0.40
C LEU A 164 10.34 20.12 0.35
N ASN A 165 11.61 19.86 0.73
CA ASN A 165 12.41 20.73 1.60
C ASN A 165 11.61 21.23 2.81
N SER A 166 10.87 20.31 3.43
CA SER A 166 9.96 20.57 4.52
C SER A 166 10.64 20.27 5.86
N PRO A 167 10.43 21.09 6.90
CA PRO A 167 10.86 20.74 8.24
C PRO A 167 10.18 19.45 8.73
N ALA A 168 10.74 18.88 9.80
CA ALA A 168 10.17 17.70 10.42
C ALA A 168 8.67 17.90 10.75
N PRO A 169 7.81 16.92 10.42
CA PRO A 169 6.37 17.03 10.61
C PRO A 169 6.02 17.10 12.10
N ARG A 170 4.98 17.88 12.41
CA ARG A 170 4.42 18.01 13.77
C ARG A 170 3.71 16.74 14.23
N CYS A 171 3.23 15.94 13.29
CA CYS A 171 2.55 14.67 13.54
C CYS A 171 2.84 13.74 12.36
N VAL A 172 3.26 12.52 12.66
CA VAL A 172 3.44 11.44 11.69
C VAL A 172 2.57 10.29 12.11
N VAL A 173 1.58 9.98 11.29
CA VAL A 173 0.69 8.85 11.50
C VAL A 173 1.08 7.75 10.52
N SER A 174 1.54 6.62 11.05
CA SER A 174 1.84 5.42 10.29
C SER A 174 0.81 4.36 10.61
N ILE A 175 0.08 3.90 9.59
CA ILE A 175 -0.98 2.90 9.74
C ILE A 175 -0.48 1.58 9.15
N GLY A 176 -0.60 0.49 9.91
CA GLY A 176 -0.30 -0.86 9.49
C GLY A 176 -1.57 -1.66 9.20
N THR A 177 -1.43 -2.72 8.41
CA THR A 177 -2.51 -3.63 8.02
C THR A 177 -2.68 -4.83 8.96
N GLY A 178 -2.08 -4.76 10.16
CA GLY A 178 -2.06 -5.84 11.13
C GLY A 178 -0.67 -6.41 11.35
N ARG A 179 -0.42 -6.93 12.56
CA ARG A 179 0.76 -7.75 12.87
C ARG A 179 0.38 -8.94 13.74
N ILE A 180 1.06 -10.05 13.51
CA ILE A 180 0.93 -11.25 14.34
C ILE A 180 1.55 -10.96 15.71
N ASP A 181 0.83 -11.33 16.77
CA ASP A 181 1.34 -11.26 18.14
C ASP A 181 2.49 -12.28 18.31
N GLN A 182 3.68 -11.80 18.68
CA GLN A 182 4.85 -12.66 18.89
C GLN A 182 4.73 -13.52 20.16
N ALA A 183 3.87 -13.16 21.11
CA ALA A 183 3.68 -13.89 22.37
C ALA A 183 2.72 -15.09 22.24
N THR A 184 1.77 -15.04 21.30
CA THR A 184 0.72 -16.06 21.14
C THR A 184 0.75 -16.77 19.77
N GLY A 185 1.46 -16.22 18.77
CA GLY A 185 1.44 -16.74 17.42
C GLY A 185 2.71 -17.50 17.04
N GLU A 186 2.59 -18.82 16.82
CA GLU A 186 3.43 -19.44 15.80
C GLU A 186 3.30 -18.59 14.52
N ARG A 187 4.42 -18.35 13.82
CA ARG A 187 4.43 -17.83 12.43
C ARG A 187 3.73 -18.81 11.44
N GLY A 188 2.91 -19.72 11.95
CA GLY A 188 2.40 -20.96 11.41
C GLY A 188 1.62 -20.79 10.11
N PRO A 189 0.57 -19.97 10.02
CA PRO A 189 -0.25 -19.92 8.80
C PRO A 189 0.52 -19.36 7.60
N TRP A 190 1.19 -18.22 7.75
CA TRP A 190 1.96 -17.60 6.66
C TRP A 190 3.24 -18.36 6.31
N LYS A 191 4.00 -18.90 7.30
CA LYS A 191 5.13 -19.79 6.98
C LYS A 191 4.67 -21.12 6.38
N ARG A 192 3.52 -21.66 6.80
CA ARG A 192 2.96 -22.88 6.20
C ARG A 192 2.44 -22.59 4.80
N PHE A 193 1.81 -21.45 4.56
CA PHE A 193 1.40 -21.00 3.24
C PHE A 193 2.61 -20.80 2.33
N ALA A 194 3.62 -20.03 2.76
CA ALA A 194 4.87 -19.85 2.01
C ALA A 194 5.60 -21.18 1.76
N LYS A 195 5.66 -22.08 2.75
CA LYS A 195 6.23 -23.43 2.60
C LYS A 195 5.40 -24.33 1.68
N TRP A 196 4.08 -24.21 1.71
CA TRP A 196 3.13 -25.01 0.91
C TRP A 196 3.13 -24.58 -0.55
N ILE A 197 3.04 -23.28 -0.83
CA ILE A 197 3.09 -22.74 -2.21
C ILE A 197 4.47 -22.86 -2.86
N THR A 198 5.55 -23.01 -2.07
CA THR A 198 6.93 -23.10 -2.59
C THR A 198 7.64 -24.43 -2.39
N GLY A 199 6.99 -25.43 -1.79
CA GLY A 199 7.59 -26.75 -1.56
C GLY A 199 8.80 -26.77 -0.62
N GLY A 200 9.06 -25.71 0.18
CA GLY A 200 10.17 -25.71 1.15
C GLY A 200 11.14 -24.52 1.11
N TYR A 201 10.71 -23.33 0.67
CA TYR A 201 11.49 -22.08 0.57
C TYR A 201 12.28 -21.90 -0.74
N GLY A 202 11.57 -21.82 -1.87
CA GLY A 202 12.08 -21.17 -3.08
C GLY A 202 12.08 -19.63 -2.97
N MET A 203 12.73 -18.94 -3.90
CA MET A 203 12.84 -17.47 -3.97
C MET A 203 11.50 -16.76 -3.77
N VAL A 204 10.43 -17.29 -4.36
CA VAL A 204 9.05 -16.79 -4.24
C VAL A 204 8.54 -16.74 -2.79
N GLY A 205 8.87 -17.73 -1.97
CA GLY A 205 8.42 -17.81 -0.58
C GLY A 205 9.17 -16.81 0.29
N TRP A 206 10.45 -16.57 -0.02
CA TRP A 206 11.24 -15.50 0.58
C TRP A 206 10.69 -14.11 0.21
N THR A 207 10.30 -13.91 -1.05
CA THR A 207 9.68 -12.66 -1.51
C THR A 207 8.38 -12.36 -0.77
N LEU A 208 7.50 -13.35 -0.59
CA LEU A 208 6.28 -13.21 0.19
C LEU A 208 6.54 -12.99 1.69
N LEU A 209 7.57 -13.62 2.24
CA LEU A 209 7.98 -13.37 3.62
C LEU A 209 8.54 -11.95 3.79
N ALA A 210 9.36 -11.48 2.84
CA ALA A 210 9.90 -10.12 2.84
C ALA A 210 8.79 -9.07 2.85
N LEU A 211 7.77 -9.25 1.99
CA LEU A 211 6.55 -8.43 2.00
C LEU A 211 5.94 -8.35 3.41
N ALA A 212 5.81 -9.48 4.11
CA ALA A 212 5.20 -9.51 5.43
C ALA A 212 6.09 -8.95 6.56
N THR A 213 7.42 -9.06 6.46
CA THR A 213 8.33 -8.80 7.59
C THR A 213 9.02 -7.42 7.59
N ASP A 214 9.02 -6.68 6.48
CA ASP A 214 9.73 -5.39 6.39
C ASP A 214 9.09 -4.26 7.23
N THR A 215 7.80 -4.39 7.57
CA THR A 215 7.04 -3.31 8.21
C THR A 215 7.48 -2.98 9.64
N GLU A 216 7.66 -4.00 10.47
CA GLU A 216 8.02 -3.86 11.89
C GLU A 216 9.50 -3.52 12.06
N ALA A 217 10.37 -4.00 11.17
CA ALA A 217 11.79 -3.63 11.18
C ALA A 217 11.96 -2.11 11.01
N LYS A 218 11.26 -1.51 10.05
CA LYS A 218 11.28 -0.05 9.84
C LYS A 218 10.64 0.73 10.98
N HIS A 219 9.59 0.20 11.59
CA HIS A 219 9.02 0.79 12.81
C HIS A 219 10.05 0.82 13.95
N LEU A 220 10.73 -0.30 14.21
CA LEU A 220 11.77 -0.39 15.24
C LEU A 220 12.95 0.54 14.94
N GLU A 221 13.38 0.65 13.69
CA GLU A 221 14.47 1.53 13.26
C GLU A 221 14.16 3.02 13.59
N ILE A 222 12.90 3.46 13.40
CA ILE A 222 12.48 4.80 13.83
C ILE A 222 12.58 4.97 15.36
N LEU A 223 12.26 3.91 16.11
CA LEU A 223 12.27 3.91 17.58
C LEU A 223 13.65 3.72 18.21
N THR A 224 14.65 3.22 17.48
CA THR A 224 15.98 2.91 18.05
C THR A 224 17.09 3.80 17.52
N ASP A 225 17.05 4.22 16.25
CA ASP A 225 18.10 5.05 15.67
C ASP A 225 17.99 6.52 16.13
N GLU A 226 19.04 7.02 16.77
CA GLU A 226 19.16 8.39 17.30
C GLU A 226 19.02 9.46 16.22
N ASN A 227 19.38 9.15 14.96
CA ASN A 227 19.18 10.06 13.82
C ASN A 227 17.70 10.34 13.55
N ASN A 228 16.80 9.53 14.11
CA ASN A 228 15.35 9.69 14.00
C ASN A 228 14.73 10.38 15.22
N SER A 229 15.51 10.85 16.20
CA SER A 229 15.00 11.45 17.45
C SER A 229 13.93 12.53 17.24
N ARG A 230 14.15 13.49 16.33
CA ARG A 230 13.18 14.55 15.99
C ARG A 230 11.90 14.00 15.35
N PHE A 231 12.04 12.98 14.51
CA PHE A 231 10.91 12.34 13.83
C PHE A 231 10.11 11.47 14.81
N ARG A 232 10.82 10.74 15.69
CA ARG A 232 10.30 9.83 16.71
C ARG A 232 9.37 10.54 17.71
N GLN A 233 9.68 11.78 18.10
CA GLN A 233 8.86 12.58 19.03
C GLN A 233 7.42 12.82 18.54
N ASN A 234 7.20 12.77 17.23
CA ASN A 234 5.90 13.03 16.60
C ASN A 234 5.34 11.81 15.87
N TYR A 235 5.94 10.63 16.08
CA TYR A 235 5.63 9.42 15.33
C TYR A 235 4.69 8.50 16.10
N TYR A 236 3.56 8.19 15.46
CA TYR A 236 2.51 7.32 15.99
C TYR A 236 2.27 6.17 15.03
N ARG A 237 2.44 4.93 15.51
CA ARG A 237 2.24 3.71 14.70
C ARG A 237 0.99 2.97 15.16
N PHE A 238 -0.07 3.07 14.37
CA PHE A 238 -1.27 2.27 14.58
C PHE A 238 -1.15 0.97 13.83
N ASN A 239 -1.08 -0.16 14.54
CA ASN A 239 -1.00 -1.48 13.91
C ASN A 239 -1.69 -2.50 14.80
N VAL A 240 -2.82 -3.04 14.33
CA VAL A 240 -3.65 -3.98 15.10
C VAL A 240 -2.86 -5.25 15.38
N VAL A 241 -2.77 -5.63 16.66
CA VAL A 241 -2.06 -6.84 17.08
C VAL A 241 -3.02 -8.01 17.16
N GLY A 242 -2.62 -9.17 16.65
CA GLY A 242 -3.36 -10.42 16.82
C GLY A 242 -3.60 -11.16 15.50
N ASN A 243 -4.74 -11.83 15.40
CA ASN A 243 -5.04 -12.73 14.29
C ASN A 243 -5.24 -12.02 12.95
N ILE A 244 -5.48 -10.71 12.96
CA ILE A 244 -5.62 -9.92 11.72
C ILE A 244 -4.36 -10.00 10.85
N GLY A 245 -3.16 -10.07 11.45
CA GLY A 245 -1.91 -10.23 10.71
C GLY A 245 -1.72 -11.62 10.08
N SER A 246 -2.60 -12.57 10.39
CA SER A 246 -2.61 -13.90 9.78
C SER A 246 -3.55 -14.02 8.58
N ILE A 247 -4.38 -13.01 8.34
CA ILE A 247 -5.32 -12.98 7.21
C ILE A 247 -4.53 -12.73 5.91
N GLY A 248 -4.80 -13.54 4.89
CA GLY A 248 -4.21 -13.42 3.56
C GLY A 248 -4.63 -12.14 2.83
N LEU A 249 -3.82 -11.71 1.85
CA LEU A 249 -4.10 -10.48 1.09
C LEU A 249 -5.39 -10.57 0.26
N ASP A 250 -5.78 -11.78 -0.15
CA ASP A 250 -6.95 -12.10 -0.97
C ASP A 250 -8.19 -12.51 -0.14
N GLU A 251 -8.09 -12.58 1.19
CA GLU A 251 -9.17 -13.06 2.07
C GLU A 251 -10.24 -11.98 2.35
N TRP A 252 -10.81 -11.37 1.30
CA TRP A 252 -11.84 -10.34 1.42
C TRP A 252 -13.08 -10.79 2.22
N LYS A 253 -13.38 -12.10 2.23
CA LYS A 253 -14.46 -12.67 3.05
C LYS A 253 -14.25 -12.53 4.56
N LYS A 254 -13.03 -12.21 5.00
CA LYS A 254 -12.67 -11.97 6.40
C LYS A 254 -12.84 -10.51 6.83
N LEU A 255 -13.35 -9.64 5.96
CA LEU A 255 -13.69 -8.25 6.29
C LEU A 255 -14.45 -8.09 7.62
N PRO A 256 -15.47 -8.89 7.97
CA PRO A 256 -16.15 -8.78 9.26
C PRO A 256 -15.21 -9.02 10.46
N VAL A 257 -14.24 -9.93 10.32
CA VAL A 257 -13.22 -10.19 11.34
C VAL A 257 -12.27 -9.01 11.45
N MET A 258 -11.76 -8.50 10.33
CA MET A 258 -10.89 -7.33 10.30
C MET A 258 -11.54 -6.13 11.01
N ARG A 259 -12.81 -5.84 10.70
CA ARG A 259 -13.58 -4.76 11.33
C ARG A 259 -13.73 -4.96 12.83
N LYS A 260 -14.08 -6.19 13.28
CA LYS A 260 -14.24 -6.50 14.70
C LYS A 260 -12.94 -6.30 15.48
N GLU A 261 -11.83 -6.85 14.98
CA GLU A 261 -10.51 -6.73 15.61
C GLU A 261 -10.04 -5.26 15.64
N THR A 262 -10.24 -4.53 14.54
CA THR A 262 -9.90 -3.10 14.46
C THR A 262 -10.73 -2.26 15.43
N ALA A 263 -12.04 -2.54 15.53
CA ALA A 263 -12.92 -1.83 16.46
C ALA A 263 -12.56 -2.11 17.93
N ALA A 264 -12.03 -3.30 18.24
CA ALA A 264 -11.50 -3.60 19.57
C ALA A 264 -10.22 -2.80 19.84
N TYR A 265 -9.28 -2.81 18.89
CA TYR A 265 -8.02 -2.07 18.97
C TYR A 265 -8.22 -0.56 19.17
N LEU A 266 -9.19 0.04 18.45
CA LEU A 266 -9.53 1.46 18.57
C LEU A 266 -10.13 1.84 19.94
N LYS A 267 -10.56 0.88 20.75
CA LYS A 267 -11.08 1.10 22.11
C LYS A 267 -10.02 0.92 23.19
N GLU A 268 -8.84 0.41 22.85
CA GLU A 268 -7.75 0.26 23.80
C GLU A 268 -7.31 1.62 24.35
N GLU A 269 -7.06 1.70 25.65
CA GLU A 269 -6.74 2.97 26.32
C GLU A 269 -5.54 3.68 25.69
N GLY A 270 -4.48 2.94 25.38
CA GLY A 270 -3.29 3.46 24.71
C GLY A 270 -3.59 4.00 23.30
N THR A 271 -4.40 3.28 22.53
CA THR A 271 -4.81 3.69 21.18
C THR A 271 -5.68 4.95 21.21
N VAL A 272 -6.68 5.00 22.10
CA VAL A 272 -7.53 6.17 22.29
C VAL A 272 -6.71 7.39 22.69
N LYS A 273 -5.73 7.21 23.58
CA LYS A 273 -4.80 8.27 23.98
C LYS A 273 -4.02 8.81 22.78
N TRP A 274 -3.41 7.93 21.98
CA TRP A 274 -2.66 8.34 20.79
C TRP A 274 -3.53 9.03 19.74
N ILE A 275 -4.76 8.56 19.53
CA ILE A 275 -5.70 9.23 18.60
C ILE A 275 -5.96 10.67 19.03
N LYS A 276 -6.20 10.90 20.33
CA LYS A 276 -6.43 12.25 20.88
C LYS A 276 -5.19 13.14 20.69
N GLU A 277 -4.01 12.64 21.06
CA GLU A 277 -2.75 13.39 20.89
C GLU A 277 -2.48 13.74 19.41
N CYS A 278 -2.72 12.81 18.48
CA CYS A 278 -2.62 13.06 17.05
C CYS A 278 -3.59 14.17 16.61
N ALA A 279 -4.87 14.06 16.99
CA ALA A 279 -5.89 15.03 16.62
C ALA A 279 -5.56 16.44 17.14
N GLU A 280 -5.13 16.55 18.40
CA GLU A 280 -4.68 17.81 18.99
C GLU A 280 -3.52 18.44 18.21
N LYS A 281 -2.51 17.63 17.83
CA LYS A 281 -1.38 18.11 17.03
C LYS A 281 -1.78 18.58 15.62
N LEU A 282 -2.84 18.02 15.05
CA LEU A 282 -3.34 18.34 13.70
C LEU A 282 -4.27 19.56 13.65
N VAL A 283 -5.00 19.86 14.74
CA VAL A 283 -5.96 20.98 14.78
C VAL A 283 -5.27 22.34 15.02
N VAL A 284 -4.07 22.36 15.57
CA VAL A 284 -3.29 23.59 15.76
C VAL A 284 -2.89 24.16 14.40
N LYS A 285 -3.65 25.14 13.90
CA LYS A 285 -3.35 25.88 12.68
C LYS A 285 -2.08 26.72 12.85
N LYS A 286 -1.32 26.87 11.76
CA LYS A 286 -0.24 27.87 11.63
C LYS A 286 -0.81 29.27 11.71
#